data_AF-A0A821ESG1-F1
#
_entry.id   AF-A0A821ESG1-F1
#
_cell.length_a   1.000
_cell.length_b   1.000
_cell.length_c   1.000
_cell.angle_alpha   90.00
_cell.angle_beta   90.00
_cell.angle_gamma   90.00
#
_symmetry.space_group_name_H-M   'P 1'
#
loop_
_entity.id
_entity.type
_entity.pdbx_description
1 polymer ?
#
loop_
_entity_poly.entity_id
_entity_poly.type
_entity_poly.pdbx_seq_one_letter_code
_entity_poly.pdbx_strand_id
1 'polypeptide(L)' 'PFLDVQLTNNNGILLTSVYHKPAAEPCITPFTSDHPRHAFVNTIKNFLERAVRYSSKFEAFNYERRNIKLMLLYN' A
#
# COMPACT_ATOMS: atom_id res chain seq x y z
N PRO A 1 7.91 -5.69 -2.91
CA PRO A 1 8.00 -5.48 -1.45
C PRO A 1 8.55 -4.09 -1.12
N PHE A 2 7.66 -3.16 -0.79
CA PHE A 2 8.00 -1.77 -0.49
C PHE A 2 8.15 -1.64 1.04
N LEU A 3 9.33 -1.30 1.56
CA LEU A 3 9.61 -1.27 3.00
C LEU A 3 9.48 0.14 3.62
N ASP A 4 9.27 1.18 2.82
CA ASP A 4 9.51 2.55 3.28
C ASP A 4 8.24 3.37 3.59
N VAL A 5 8.47 4.44 4.34
CA VAL A 5 7.50 5.48 4.68
C VAL A 5 7.78 6.70 3.81
N GLN A 6 6.74 7.25 3.20
CA GLN A 6 6.84 8.53 2.51
C GLN A 6 6.63 9.66 3.52
N LEU A 7 7.54 10.62 3.53
CA LEU A 7 7.47 11.82 4.36
C LEU A 7 7.20 13.03 3.48
N THR A 8 6.18 13.82 3.82
CA THR A 8 5.91 15.09 3.16
C THR A 8 5.74 16.19 4.20
N ASN A 9 6.40 17.32 4.01
CA ASN A 9 6.18 18.52 4.82
C ASN A 9 5.02 19.32 4.21
N ASN A 10 3.95 19.49 4.96
CA ASN A 10 2.82 20.34 4.61
C ASN A 10 2.75 21.51 5.58
N ASN A 11 3.31 22.66 5.20
CA ASN A 11 3.32 23.90 5.99
C ASN A 11 3.86 23.73 7.42
N GLY A 12 4.98 23.03 7.56
CA GLY A 12 5.62 22.76 8.86
C GLY A 12 5.08 21.52 9.58
N ILE A 13 4.03 20.88 9.06
CA ILE A 13 3.51 19.62 9.60
C ILE A 13 4.09 18.46 8.80
N LEU A 14 4.82 17.58 9.48
CA LEU A 14 5.29 16.33 8.89
C LEU A 14 4.12 15.36 8.74
N LEU A 15 3.85 14.93 7.51
CA LEU A 15 2.86 13.92 7.19
C LEU A 15 3.55 12.66 6.68
N THR A 16 3.00 11.52 7.07
CA THR A 16 3.50 10.20 6.68
C THR A 16 2.44 9.44 5.88
N SER A 17 2.89 8.65 4.90
CA SER A 17 2.07 7.69 4.15
C SER A 17 2.91 6.48 3.72
N VAL A 18 2.27 5.48 3.12
CA VAL A 18 3.00 4.35 2.51
C VAL A 18 3.79 4.86 1.30
N TYR A 19 5.07 4.48 1.21
CA TYR A 19 5.86 4.75 0.02
C TYR A 19 5.68 3.66 -1.03
N HIS A 20 5.30 4.05 -2.24
CA HIS A 20 5.33 3.20 -3.43
C HIS A 20 6.53 3.58 -4.27
N LYS A 21 7.45 2.64 -4.49
CA LYS A 21 8.59 2.86 -5.39
C LYS A 21 8.03 3.10 -6.80
N PRO A 22 8.40 4.20 -7.47
CA PRO A 22 7.98 4.45 -8.84
C PRO A 22 8.34 3.25 -9.73
N ALA A 23 7.36 2.75 -10.48
CA ALA A 23 7.57 1.78 -11.53
C ALA A 23 7.74 2.52 -12.87
N ALA A 24 8.52 1.93 -13.79
CA ALA A 24 8.72 2.51 -15.13
C ALA A 24 7.41 2.62 -15.93
N GLU A 25 6.44 1.75 -15.63
CA GLU A 25 5.09 1.80 -16.17
C GLU A 25 4.06 1.86 -15.03
N PRO A 26 3.00 2.68 -15.13
CA PRO A 26 1.94 2.79 -14.13
C PRO A 26 0.94 1.62 -14.24
N CYS A 27 1.41 0.41 -14.54
CA CYS A 27 0.57 -0.77 -14.64
C CYS A 27 0.33 -1.38 -13.26
N ILE A 28 -0.94 -1.44 -12.84
CA ILE A 28 -1.34 -2.28 -11.71
C ILE A 28 -1.33 -3.71 -12.26
N THR A 29 -0.27 -4.46 -11.95
CA THR A 29 -0.18 -5.86 -12.36
C THR A 29 -1.07 -6.72 -11.47
N PRO A 30 -1.78 -7.70 -12.05
CA PRO A 30 -2.38 -8.80 -11.30
C PRO A 30 -1.36 -9.39 -10.31
N PHE A 31 -1.72 -9.48 -9.03
CA PHE A 31 -1.00 -10.26 -8.04
C PHE A 31 -1.35 -11.76 -8.16
N THR A 32 -0.72 -12.45 -9.11
CA THR A 32 -0.76 -13.92 -9.23
C THR A 32 0.34 -14.56 -8.39
N SER A 33 0.01 -15.58 -7.60
CA SER A 33 1.00 -16.35 -6.83
C SER A 33 0.53 -17.79 -6.63
N ASP A 34 1.44 -18.76 -6.68
CA ASP A 34 1.11 -20.17 -6.45
C ASP A 34 1.08 -20.54 -4.96
N HIS A 35 1.28 -19.56 -4.07
CA HIS A 35 1.30 -19.80 -2.63
C HIS A 35 -0.06 -20.20 -2.06
N PRO A 36 -0.08 -20.87 -0.90
CA PRO A 36 -1.34 -21.19 -0.21
C PRO A 36 -2.17 -19.94 0.09
N ARG A 37 -3.50 -20.09 0.06
CA ARG A 37 -4.47 -19.00 0.32
C ARG A 37 -4.22 -18.24 1.62
N HIS A 38 -3.71 -18.88 2.67
CA HIS A 38 -3.39 -18.21 3.93
C HIS A 38 -2.26 -17.19 3.78
N ALA A 39 -1.25 -17.46 2.94
CA ALA A 39 -0.15 -16.53 2.68
C ALA A 39 -0.63 -15.27 1.95
N PHE A 40 -1.56 -15.45 1.01
CA PHE A 40 -2.25 -14.35 0.34
C PHE A 40 -3.01 -13.45 1.32
N VAL A 41 -3.85 -14.05 2.16
CA VAL A 41 -4.64 -13.31 3.17
C VAL A 41 -3.73 -12.56 4.13
N ASN A 42 -2.66 -13.21 4.60
CA ASN A 42 -1.68 -12.57 5.49
C ASN A 42 -0.95 -11.41 4.80
N THR A 43 -0.64 -11.53 3.51
CA THR A 43 -0.01 -10.45 2.74
C THR A 43 -0.91 -9.21 2.67
N ILE A 44 -2.18 -9.41 2.34
CA ILE A 44 -3.18 -8.32 2.29
C ILE A 44 -3.35 -7.67 3.67
N LYS A 45 -3.47 -8.51 4.71
CA LYS A 45 -3.60 -8.05 6.10
C LYS A 45 -2.40 -7.19 6.50
N ASN A 46 -1.18 -7.65 6.20
CA ASN A 46 0.05 -6.93 6.48
C ASN A 46 0.10 -5.58 5.73
N PHE A 47 -0.36 -5.52 4.48
CA PHE A 47 -0.43 -4.25 3.74
C PHE A 47 -1.40 -3.26 4.39
N LEU A 48 -2.58 -3.72 4.81
CA LEU A 48 -3.55 -2.88 5.50
C LEU A 48 -3.04 -2.40 6.86
N GLU A 49 -2.45 -3.28 7.66
CA GLU A 49 -1.88 -2.93 8.96
C GLU A 49 -0.77 -1.89 8.84
N ARG A 50 0.06 -1.99 7.80
CA ARG A 50 1.08 -0.99 7.49
C ARG A 50 0.50 0.32 7.03
N ALA A 51 -0.51 0.30 6.15
CA ALA A 51 -1.20 1.50 5.72
C ALA A 51 -1.79 2.27 6.92
N VAL A 52 -2.36 1.56 7.90
CA VAL A 52 -2.82 2.18 9.16
C VAL A 52 -1.67 2.77 9.95
N ARG A 53 -0.57 2.04 10.14
CA ARG A 53 0.59 2.50 10.94
C ARG A 53 1.32 3.69 10.33
N TYR A 54 1.43 3.73 9.00
CA TYR A 54 2.24 4.73 8.31
C TYR A 54 1.47 5.97 7.90
N SER A 55 0.14 5.94 7.86
CA SER A 55 -0.64 7.07 7.39
C SER A 55 -0.95 8.04 8.54
N SER A 56 -0.37 9.23 8.49
CA SER A 56 -0.70 10.32 9.42
C SER A 56 -2.13 10.85 9.22
N LYS A 57 -2.72 10.61 8.05
CA LYS A 57 -4.06 11.08 7.67
C LYS A 57 -4.93 9.92 7.22
N PHE A 58 -6.23 10.02 7.50
CA PHE A 58 -7.19 8.99 7.12
C PHE A 58 -7.36 8.88 5.61
N GLU A 59 -7.21 9.99 4.88
CA GLU A 59 -7.26 10.03 3.42
C GLU A 59 -6.13 9.22 2.79
N ALA A 60 -4.91 9.33 3.35
CA ALA A 60 -3.76 8.55 2.89
C ALA A 60 -3.98 7.05 3.11
N PHE A 61 -4.54 6.67 4.27
CA PHE A 61 -4.93 5.28 4.52
C PHE A 61 -6.00 4.78 3.52
N ASN A 62 -7.03 5.58 3.24
CA ASN A 62 -8.08 5.18 2.30
C ASN A 62 -7.57 5.05 0.87
N TYR A 63 -6.64 5.91 0.47
CA TYR A 63 -5.96 5.79 -0.82
C TYR A 63 -5.22 4.45 -0.94
N GLU A 64 -4.44 4.09 0.09
CA GLU A 64 -3.75 2.81 0.16
C GLU A 64 -4.70 1.61 0.14
N ARG A 65 -5.78 1.68 0.93
CA ARG A 65 -6.82 0.65 0.94
C ARG A 65 -7.45 0.45 -0.44
N ARG A 66 -7.65 1.53 -1.20
CA ARG A 66 -8.16 1.46 -2.58
C ARG A 66 -7.14 0.81 -3.52
N ASN A 67 -5.86 1.16 -3.43
CA ASN A 67 -4.80 0.55 -4.23
C ASN A 67 -4.70 -0.96 -3.97
N ILE A 68 -4.71 -1.39 -2.71
CA ILE A 68 -4.70 -2.82 -2.35
C ILE A 68 -5.91 -3.55 -2.96
N LYS A 69 -7.11 -2.94 -2.92
CA LYS A 69 -8.30 -3.53 -3.56
C LYS A 69 -8.14 -3.66 -5.08
N LEU A 70 -7.58 -2.63 -5.74
CA LEU A 70 -7.33 -2.70 -7.19
C LEU A 70 -6.35 -3.81 -7.52
N MET A 71 -5.24 -3.94 -6.77
CA MET A 71 -4.30 -5.05 -6.95
C MET A 71 -4.97 -6.43 -6.85
N LEU A 72 -5.98 -6.57 -5.98
CA LEU A 72 -6.74 -7.82 -5.83
C LEU A 72 -7.79 -8.05 -6.92
N LEU A 73 -8.37 -6.98 -7.49
CA LEU A 73 -9.39 -7.07 -8.53
C LEU A 73 -8.79 -7.38 -9.90
N TYR A 74 -7.54 -6.98 -10.13
CA TYR A 74 -6.83 -7.34 -11.35
C TYR A 74 -6.26 -8.77 -11.32
N ASN A 75 -6.46 -9.54 -10.23
CA ASN A 75 -6.06 -10.96 -10.13
C ASN A 75 -6.89 -11.91 -10.97
#